data_AF-A0A7C7KMD8-F1
#
_entry.id   AF-A0A7C7KMD8-F1
#
_cell.length_a   1.000
_cell.length_b   1.000
_cell.length_c   1.000
_cell.angle_alpha   90.00
_cell.angle_beta   90.00
_cell.angle_gamma   90.00
#
_symmetry.space_group_name_H-M   'P 1'
#
loop_
_entity.id
_entity.type
_entity.pdbx_description
1 polymer ?
#
loop_
_entity_poly.entity_id
_entity_poly.type
_entity_poly.pdbx_seq_one_letter_code
_entity_poly.pdbx_strand_id
1 'polypeptide(L)'
;MMLKTVAALFFLIISGGSGAGEAAGLNAEEVLPGENPSTPAEQQEGLATAASARLDPLHFSNLKWRNIGPAVRSGRISDIAVVERDPDIIYVGTAGGGAFKSVDGGITWDPVFEKEGSSAIGGIAVAQSNPNVVWVATGEPNGRNLVSTSWGDGVYKSEDAGKSWTHMGLRGCQQMGRIAIHANDPQTVFVSCIGSLWDTAEDNESRGLYRTIDGGGTWRKVLSAGSRAGVVEVVINPDDPDLLYAGAWQRERRDWSWLSTGPESGVFRSIDGGGTWDRLSNGLPAGDTGRVGLSICRSQSDTIYAVTEGDGGGIYRTNDRGGSWELLNTEVGSSHWYGQVRCDPNDPERVYVLSTQFYVSEDGGETFRTDLLGRSVHVDHHALWIDPADSDHLVLGNDGGVYFSN
;
A
#
# COMPACT_ATOMS: atom_id res chain seq x y z
N MET A 1 0.72 -14.43 -22.48
CA MET A 1 0.80 -14.77 -21.05
C MET A 1 -0.61 -14.84 -20.48
N MET A 2 -0.99 -15.90 -19.76
CA MET A 2 -2.40 -16.19 -19.43
C MET A 2 -2.56 -16.30 -17.90
N LEU A 3 -2.91 -15.20 -17.24
CA LEU A 3 -3.14 -15.19 -15.80
C LEU A 3 -4.43 -15.93 -15.43
N LYS A 4 -4.34 -16.83 -14.45
CA LYS A 4 -5.48 -17.55 -13.91
C LYS A 4 -6.24 -16.71 -12.88
N THR A 5 -7.56 -16.73 -12.96
CA THR A 5 -8.49 -16.21 -11.95
C THR A 5 -9.29 -17.39 -11.37
N VAL A 6 -9.54 -17.40 -10.06
CA VAL A 6 -10.34 -18.45 -9.38
C VAL A 6 -11.62 -17.84 -8.83
N ALA A 7 -12.80 -18.37 -9.23
CA ALA A 7 -14.10 -18.07 -8.62
C ALA A 7 -15.08 -19.25 -8.81
N ALA A 8 -15.87 -19.60 -7.79
CA ALA A 8 -16.94 -20.63 -7.84
C ALA A 8 -18.12 -20.32 -6.89
N LEU A 9 -19.28 -20.92 -7.20
CA LEU A 9 -20.66 -20.48 -6.99
C LEU A 9 -21.40 -21.02 -5.73
N PHE A 10 -22.35 -20.20 -5.23
CA PHE A 10 -23.58 -20.41 -4.42
C PHE A 10 -23.64 -21.24 -3.10
N PHE A 11 -24.55 -20.76 -2.25
CA PHE A 11 -24.80 -21.07 -0.84
C PHE A 11 -25.64 -22.33 -0.60
N LEU A 12 -25.36 -23.03 0.51
CA LEU A 12 -26.37 -23.75 1.28
C LEU A 12 -26.00 -23.73 2.77
N ILE A 13 -26.96 -23.34 3.62
CA ILE A 13 -26.89 -23.58 5.06
C ILE A 13 -27.34 -25.03 5.27
N ILE A 14 -26.46 -25.90 5.77
CA ILE A 14 -26.89 -27.20 6.31
C ILE A 14 -26.91 -27.07 7.83
N SER A 15 -28.10 -26.87 8.39
CA SER A 15 -28.39 -27.26 9.76
C SER A 15 -28.70 -28.76 9.77
N GLY A 16 -28.04 -29.50 10.65
CA GLY A 16 -28.42 -30.87 10.95
C GLY A 16 -29.78 -30.90 11.65
N GLY A 17 -30.73 -31.57 11.01
CA GLY A 17 -31.85 -32.31 11.62
C GLY A 17 -32.91 -31.55 12.40
N SER A 18 -34.13 -31.55 11.88
CA SER A 18 -35.32 -31.79 12.71
C SER A 18 -36.49 -32.32 11.89
N GLY A 19 -37.27 -33.19 12.52
CA GLY A 19 -38.47 -33.80 11.98
C GLY A 19 -39.58 -32.80 11.64
N ALA A 20 -40.53 -33.33 10.88
CA ALA A 20 -41.68 -32.66 10.30
C ALA A 20 -42.56 -31.88 11.30
N GLY A 21 -43.12 -30.76 10.82
CA GLY A 21 -44.21 -30.03 11.45
C GLY A 21 -44.83 -29.04 10.46
N GLU A 22 -46.13 -29.19 10.21
CA GLU A 22 -46.94 -28.60 9.14
C GLU A 22 -47.12 -27.07 9.19
N ALA A 23 -47.44 -26.52 8.02
CA ALA A 23 -47.86 -25.14 7.80
C ALA A 23 -49.40 -25.01 7.78
N ALA A 24 -49.93 -23.99 8.46
CA ALA A 24 -51.23 -23.37 8.22
C ALA A 24 -51.00 -21.85 8.36
N GLY A 25 -51.36 -20.96 7.44
CA GLY A 25 -52.66 -20.80 6.77
C GLY A 25 -53.32 -19.54 7.35
N LEU A 26 -52.90 -18.35 6.92
CA LEU A 26 -53.44 -17.06 7.39
C LEU A 26 -54.55 -16.58 6.44
N ASN A 27 -55.79 -16.52 6.93
CA ASN A 27 -56.86 -15.74 6.32
C ASN A 27 -56.95 -14.38 7.04
N ALA A 28 -57.06 -13.30 6.26
CA ALA A 28 -57.31 -11.95 6.75
C ALA A 28 -58.81 -11.68 6.74
N GLU A 29 -59.38 -11.32 7.90
CA GLU A 29 -60.70 -10.69 7.99
C GLU A 29 -60.58 -9.29 8.63
N GLU A 30 -61.47 -8.44 8.15
CA GLU A 30 -61.55 -6.98 8.24
C GLU A 30 -62.10 -6.52 9.61
N VAL A 31 -61.47 -5.51 10.24
CA VAL A 31 -61.91 -4.96 11.54
C VAL A 31 -62.51 -3.57 11.35
N LEU A 32 -63.78 -3.40 11.72
CA LEU A 32 -64.45 -2.10 11.88
C LEU A 32 -64.40 -1.63 13.36
N PRO A 33 -64.45 -0.30 13.63
CA PRO A 33 -64.04 0.25 14.91
C PRO A 33 -65.21 0.38 15.90
N GLY A 34 -64.98 -0.03 17.14
CA GLY A 34 -65.92 0.23 18.23
C GLY A 34 -65.36 -0.22 19.58
N GLU A 35 -65.17 0.77 20.46
CA GLU A 35 -65.01 0.67 21.92
C GLU A 35 -63.61 0.33 22.48
N ASN A 36 -63.06 1.31 23.20
CA ASN A 36 -62.02 1.19 24.23
C ASN A 36 -62.56 2.02 25.44
N PRO A 37 -62.17 1.80 26.71
CA PRO A 37 -60.88 1.22 27.11
C PRO A 37 -60.93 0.29 28.34
N SER A 38 -60.25 -0.86 28.28
CA SER A 38 -59.68 -1.44 29.50
C SER A 38 -58.32 -0.79 29.77
N THR A 39 -58.05 -0.55 31.05
CA THR A 39 -56.98 0.25 31.65
C THR A 39 -55.55 -0.01 31.14
N PRO A 40 -54.63 0.99 31.18
CA PRO A 40 -53.24 0.86 30.73
C PRO A 40 -52.37 -0.18 31.47
N ALA A 41 -52.88 -0.78 32.54
CA ALA A 41 -52.12 -1.69 33.40
C ALA A 41 -52.02 -3.12 32.82
N GLU A 42 -53.00 -3.59 32.04
CA GLU A 42 -53.01 -4.98 31.55
C GLU A 42 -52.34 -5.16 30.18
N GLN A 43 -52.08 -4.08 29.44
CA GLN A 43 -51.28 -4.13 28.21
C GLN A 43 -49.77 -4.01 28.47
N GLN A 44 -49.36 -3.68 29.69
CA GLN A 44 -47.95 -3.56 30.06
C GLN A 44 -47.34 -4.87 30.58
N GLU A 45 -48.17 -5.85 30.95
CA GLU A 45 -47.69 -7.18 31.39
C GLU A 45 -47.49 -8.16 30.21
N GLY A 46 -48.14 -7.94 29.06
CA GLY A 46 -47.97 -8.78 27.86
C GLY A 46 -46.77 -8.43 26.98
N LEU A 47 -46.15 -7.26 27.17
CA LEU A 47 -44.98 -6.80 26.41
C LEU A 47 -43.65 -6.92 27.17
N ALA A 48 -43.69 -7.36 28.44
CA ALA A 48 -42.52 -7.48 29.30
C ALA A 48 -41.87 -8.88 29.32
N THR A 49 -42.34 -9.83 28.51
CA THR A 49 -41.82 -11.22 28.46
C THR A 49 -41.36 -11.67 27.07
N ALA A 50 -40.97 -10.75 26.20
CA ALA A 50 -39.87 -11.04 25.29
C ALA A 50 -38.57 -10.72 26.03
N ALA A 51 -38.24 -11.54 27.03
CA ALA A 51 -36.89 -11.55 27.58
C ALA A 51 -35.97 -11.66 26.37
N SER A 52 -35.20 -10.60 26.09
CA SER A 52 -34.07 -10.70 25.19
C SER A 52 -33.26 -11.87 25.71
N ALA A 53 -33.38 -13.02 25.05
CA ALA A 53 -32.53 -14.16 25.30
C ALA A 53 -31.14 -13.66 24.94
N ARG A 54 -30.46 -13.05 25.92
CA ARG A 54 -29.06 -12.69 25.83
C ARG A 54 -28.38 -14.03 25.64
N LEU A 55 -28.07 -14.32 24.38
CA LEU A 55 -27.31 -15.49 24.01
C LEU A 55 -26.08 -15.52 24.90
N ASP A 56 -25.99 -16.52 25.77
CA ASP A 56 -24.85 -16.67 26.67
C ASP A 56 -23.59 -16.73 25.80
N PRO A 57 -22.58 -15.85 26.01
CA PRO A 57 -21.34 -15.86 25.24
C PRO A 57 -20.67 -17.23 25.17
N LEU A 58 -20.93 -18.11 26.14
CA LEU A 58 -20.47 -19.50 26.11
C LEU A 58 -20.94 -20.30 24.88
N HIS A 59 -22.14 -20.01 24.34
CA HIS A 59 -22.66 -20.72 23.15
C HIS A 59 -21.87 -20.43 21.87
N PHE A 60 -21.08 -19.36 21.85
CA PHE A 60 -20.28 -18.97 20.69
C PHE A 60 -18.78 -19.21 20.86
N SER A 61 -18.35 -19.69 22.04
CA SER A 61 -16.94 -19.93 22.35
C SER A 61 -16.25 -20.95 21.43
N ASN A 62 -17.03 -21.85 20.81
CA ASN A 62 -16.55 -22.85 19.86
C ASN A 62 -16.71 -22.45 18.39
N LEU A 63 -17.28 -21.28 18.09
CA LEU A 63 -17.36 -20.81 16.71
C LEU A 63 -16.00 -20.32 16.24
N LYS A 64 -15.57 -20.82 15.08
CA LYS A 64 -14.36 -20.38 14.41
C LYS A 64 -14.74 -19.50 13.23
N TRP A 65 -14.12 -18.33 13.16
CA TRP A 65 -14.15 -17.50 11.96
C TRP A 65 -13.46 -18.25 10.83
N ARG A 66 -14.06 -18.23 9.64
CA ARG A 66 -13.41 -18.71 8.41
C ARG A 66 -13.48 -17.61 7.36
N ASN A 67 -12.38 -17.40 6.66
CA ASN A 67 -12.37 -16.57 5.49
C ASN A 67 -13.18 -17.26 4.38
N ILE A 68 -14.05 -16.51 3.68
CA ILE A 68 -14.87 -17.02 2.58
C ILE A 68 -14.38 -16.57 1.20
N GLY A 69 -13.24 -15.86 1.17
CA GLY A 69 -12.65 -15.28 -0.01
C GLY A 69 -13.39 -14.03 -0.52
N PRO A 70 -12.74 -13.25 -1.40
CA PRO A 70 -13.38 -12.16 -2.10
C PRO A 70 -14.32 -12.68 -3.20
N ALA A 71 -15.49 -12.05 -3.36
CA ALA A 71 -16.47 -12.46 -4.37
C ALA A 71 -16.09 -12.05 -5.81
N VAL A 72 -15.33 -10.96 -5.97
CA VAL A 72 -14.91 -10.42 -7.28
C VAL A 72 -13.54 -9.74 -7.21
N ARG A 73 -13.29 -8.94 -6.17
CA ARG A 73 -12.03 -8.20 -5.96
C ARG A 73 -11.55 -8.41 -4.52
N SER A 74 -10.25 -8.62 -4.36
CA SER A 74 -9.60 -8.88 -3.06
C SER A 74 -9.38 -7.60 -2.24
N GLY A 75 -9.36 -6.44 -2.90
CA GLY A 75 -9.09 -5.14 -2.29
C GLY A 75 -7.76 -4.55 -2.76
N ARG A 76 -7.52 -3.29 -2.39
CA ARG A 76 -6.35 -2.52 -2.82
C ARG A 76 -5.06 -3.01 -2.15
N ILE A 77 -4.12 -3.42 -2.99
CA ILE A 77 -2.74 -3.72 -2.61
C ILE A 77 -1.94 -2.43 -2.65
N SER A 78 -1.29 -2.08 -1.54
CA SER A 78 -0.50 -0.85 -1.43
C SER A 78 0.98 -1.07 -1.74
N ASP A 79 1.53 -2.22 -1.36
CA ASP A 79 2.93 -2.56 -1.58
C ASP A 79 3.16 -4.08 -1.60
N ILE A 80 4.25 -4.52 -2.24
CA ILE A 80 4.62 -5.93 -2.41
C ILE A 80 6.09 -6.11 -2.10
N ALA A 81 6.42 -7.13 -1.32
CA ALA A 81 7.79 -7.56 -1.06
C ALA A 81 7.94 -9.06 -1.31
N VAL A 82 8.93 -9.44 -2.11
CA VAL A 82 9.21 -10.84 -2.46
C VAL A 82 10.64 -11.18 -2.03
N VAL A 83 10.85 -12.42 -1.60
CA VAL A 83 12.19 -12.93 -1.31
C VAL A 83 12.85 -13.35 -2.63
N GLU A 84 13.88 -12.64 -3.06
CA GLU A 84 14.42 -12.81 -4.42
C GLU A 84 15.06 -14.19 -4.66
N ARG A 85 15.65 -14.79 -3.61
CA ARG A 85 16.22 -16.15 -3.69
C ARG A 85 15.16 -17.27 -3.68
N ASP A 86 13.93 -16.94 -3.33
CA ASP A 86 12.81 -17.86 -3.21
C ASP A 86 11.49 -17.11 -3.48
N PRO A 87 11.17 -16.87 -4.77
CA PRO A 87 10.03 -16.03 -5.16
C PRO A 87 8.66 -16.58 -4.77
N ASP A 88 8.57 -17.81 -4.25
CA ASP A 88 7.35 -18.36 -3.68
C ASP A 88 6.96 -17.68 -2.36
N ILE A 89 7.92 -17.03 -1.68
CA ILE A 89 7.70 -16.27 -0.45
C ILE A 89 7.40 -14.82 -0.79
N ILE A 90 6.12 -14.46 -0.69
CA ILE A 90 5.60 -13.15 -1.05
C ILE A 90 4.87 -12.53 0.14
N TYR A 91 5.08 -11.25 0.36
CA TYR A 91 4.36 -10.43 1.31
C TYR A 91 3.61 -9.32 0.58
N VAL A 92 2.36 -9.11 0.96
CA VAL A 92 1.54 -8.02 0.41
C VAL A 92 1.02 -7.14 1.54
N GLY A 93 1.20 -5.84 1.38
CA GLY A 93 0.54 -4.82 2.19
C GLY A 93 -0.77 -4.41 1.54
N THR A 94 -1.81 -4.24 2.35
CA THR A 94 -3.12 -3.79 1.87
C THR A 94 -3.48 -2.43 2.46
N ALA A 95 -4.32 -1.67 1.76
CA ALA A 95 -4.72 -0.34 2.20
C ALA A 95 -5.57 -0.33 3.48
N GLY A 96 -6.20 -1.45 3.85
CA GLY A 96 -7.09 -1.51 5.02
C GLY A 96 -7.30 -2.90 5.65
N GLY A 97 -6.60 -3.93 5.20
CA GLY A 97 -6.73 -5.32 5.67
C GLY A 97 -5.45 -5.88 6.33
N GLY A 98 -4.45 -5.05 6.61
CA GLY A 98 -3.17 -5.47 7.16
C GLY A 98 -2.23 -6.05 6.09
N ALA A 99 -1.31 -6.92 6.51
CA ALA A 99 -0.36 -7.61 5.65
C ALA A 99 -0.63 -9.11 5.61
N PHE A 100 -0.40 -9.70 4.44
CA PHE A 100 -0.56 -11.13 4.18
C PHE A 100 0.75 -11.71 3.65
N LYS A 101 0.95 -13.00 3.89
CA LYS A 101 2.11 -13.76 3.43
C LYS A 101 1.67 -14.99 2.65
N SER A 102 2.35 -15.27 1.55
CA SER A 102 2.30 -16.53 0.84
C SER A 102 3.68 -17.21 0.91
N VAL A 103 3.69 -18.54 0.84
CA VAL A 103 4.90 -19.38 0.77
C VAL A 103 4.81 -20.43 -0.35
N ASP A 104 3.84 -20.27 -1.24
CA ASP A 104 3.50 -21.21 -2.32
C ASP A 104 3.23 -20.48 -3.64
N GLY A 105 3.93 -19.37 -3.88
CA GLY A 105 3.82 -18.62 -5.14
C GLY A 105 2.48 -17.89 -5.29
N GLY A 106 1.85 -17.50 -4.18
CA GLY A 106 0.60 -16.75 -4.18
C GLY A 106 -0.66 -17.61 -4.31
N ILE A 107 -0.56 -18.94 -4.21
CA ILE A 107 -1.72 -19.85 -4.24
C ILE A 107 -2.55 -19.72 -2.96
N THR A 108 -1.90 -19.66 -1.81
CA THR A 108 -2.52 -19.43 -0.50
C THR A 108 -1.90 -18.26 0.23
N TRP A 109 -2.70 -17.64 1.10
CA TRP A 109 -2.33 -16.42 1.83
C TRP A 109 -2.75 -16.51 3.29
N ASP A 110 -1.78 -16.32 4.18
CA ASP A 110 -1.99 -16.23 5.62
C ASP A 110 -1.95 -14.75 6.06
N PRO A 111 -2.94 -14.28 6.85
CA PRO A 111 -2.83 -12.98 7.49
C PRO A 111 -1.71 -13.01 8.53
N VAL A 112 -0.76 -12.09 8.41
CA VAL A 112 0.40 -12.02 9.33
C VAL A 112 0.35 -10.80 10.25
N PHE A 113 -0.53 -9.84 10.00
CA PHE A 113 -0.58 -8.55 10.71
C PHE A 113 -1.95 -8.22 11.33
N GLU A 114 -2.82 -9.23 11.49
CA GLU A 114 -4.22 -9.05 11.91
C GLU A 114 -4.40 -8.57 13.37
N LYS A 115 -3.35 -8.66 14.20
CA LYS A 115 -3.40 -8.38 15.65
C LYS A 115 -2.72 -7.06 16.03
N GLU A 116 -2.16 -6.35 15.05
CA GLU A 116 -1.37 -5.15 15.26
C GLU A 116 -2.22 -3.87 15.22
N GLY A 117 -1.58 -2.73 15.47
CA GLY A 117 -2.25 -1.47 15.82
C GLY A 117 -3.00 -0.78 14.68
N SER A 118 -2.61 -1.02 13.43
CA SER A 118 -3.27 -0.44 12.25
C SER A 118 -3.50 -1.49 11.17
N SER A 119 -4.64 -1.41 10.47
CA SER A 119 -4.92 -2.24 9.31
C SER A 119 -4.47 -1.63 7.99
N ALA A 120 -4.04 -0.37 7.99
CA ALA A 120 -3.55 0.30 6.80
C ALA A 120 -2.05 0.11 6.67
N ILE A 121 -1.61 -0.44 5.55
CA ILE A 121 -0.18 -0.63 5.25
C ILE A 121 0.22 0.35 4.16
N GLY A 122 1.30 1.09 4.40
CA GLY A 122 1.89 2.03 3.43
C GLY A 122 3.10 1.48 2.71
N GLY A 123 3.88 0.62 3.36
CA GLY A 123 5.03 -0.04 2.77
C GLY A 123 5.34 -1.37 3.47
N ILE A 124 5.87 -2.32 2.71
CA ILE A 124 6.38 -3.59 3.23
C ILE A 124 7.73 -3.90 2.60
N ALA A 125 8.69 -4.37 3.38
CA ALA A 125 10.01 -4.73 2.88
C ALA A 125 10.55 -5.96 3.61
N VAL A 126 11.15 -6.87 2.85
CA VAL A 126 11.88 -8.03 3.38
C VAL A 126 13.36 -7.83 3.15
N ALA A 127 14.18 -8.12 4.17
CA ALA A 127 15.62 -8.04 4.03
C ALA A 127 16.12 -9.23 3.17
N GLN A 128 16.71 -8.94 2.02
CA GLN A 128 17.19 -9.99 1.10
C GLN A 128 18.35 -10.81 1.70
N SER A 129 19.19 -10.18 2.54
CA SER A 129 20.27 -10.87 3.28
C SER A 129 19.76 -11.79 4.40
N ASN A 130 18.58 -11.51 4.97
CA ASN A 130 17.94 -12.35 5.99
C ASN A 130 16.41 -12.24 5.90
N PRO A 131 15.73 -13.14 5.15
CA PRO A 131 14.28 -13.09 4.96
C PRO A 131 13.42 -13.29 6.21
N ASN A 132 14.02 -13.60 7.36
CA ASN A 132 13.30 -13.57 8.64
C ASN A 132 13.00 -12.13 9.11
N VAL A 133 13.80 -11.16 8.66
CA VAL A 133 13.62 -9.75 8.99
C VAL A 133 12.68 -9.10 7.98
N VAL A 134 11.49 -8.74 8.46
CA VAL A 134 10.45 -8.07 7.66
C VAL A 134 10.04 -6.79 8.35
N TRP A 135 9.87 -5.74 7.57
CA TRP A 135 9.47 -4.42 8.03
C TRP A 135 8.12 -4.04 7.42
N VAL A 136 7.25 -3.48 8.25
CA VAL A 136 5.94 -2.97 7.85
C VAL A 136 5.81 -1.53 8.32
N ALA A 137 5.57 -0.64 7.38
CA ALA A 137 5.23 0.75 7.64
C ALA A 137 3.71 0.90 7.50
N THR A 138 3.07 1.38 8.56
CA THR A 138 1.60 1.51 8.59
C THR A 138 1.15 2.87 8.07
N GLY A 139 -0.09 2.96 7.59
CA GLY A 139 -0.67 4.19 7.05
C GLY A 139 -0.36 4.37 5.58
N GLU A 140 -1.40 4.31 4.77
CA GLU A 140 -1.23 4.33 3.32
C GLU A 140 -0.77 5.71 2.80
N PRO A 141 0.17 5.75 1.83
CA PRO A 141 0.73 7.02 1.35
C PRO A 141 -0.22 7.80 0.45
N ASN A 142 -1.20 7.15 -0.18
CA ASN A 142 -2.09 7.75 -1.17
C ASN A 142 -2.94 8.89 -0.58
N GLY A 143 -3.02 10.02 -1.26
CA GLY A 143 -3.67 11.25 -0.75
C GLY A 143 -5.00 11.57 -1.43
N ARG A 144 -6.03 10.71 -1.34
CA ARG A 144 -7.33 11.04 -1.97
C ARG A 144 -8.08 12.15 -1.24
N ASN A 145 -8.93 12.79 -2.03
CA ASN A 145 -9.97 13.74 -1.62
C ASN A 145 -11.15 13.17 -0.79
N LEU A 146 -11.17 11.86 -0.46
CA LEU A 146 -12.23 11.21 0.33
C LEU A 146 -11.64 10.04 1.15
N VAL A 147 -11.96 10.00 2.46
CA VAL A 147 -12.06 8.94 3.53
C VAL A 147 -11.50 7.52 3.30
N SER A 148 -10.71 7.28 2.26
CA SER A 148 -10.30 5.96 1.78
C SER A 148 -8.84 5.64 2.10
N THR A 149 -8.14 6.56 2.76
CA THR A 149 -6.78 6.38 3.28
C THR A 149 -6.86 6.41 4.80
N SER A 150 -6.60 5.27 5.45
CA SER A 150 -6.56 5.19 6.91
C SER A 150 -5.17 5.50 7.44
N TRP A 151 -5.11 6.02 8.67
CA TRP A 151 -3.83 6.35 9.32
C TRP A 151 -3.15 5.09 9.87
N GLY A 152 -1.84 5.14 9.84
CA GLY A 152 -0.94 4.24 10.53
C GLY A 152 -0.68 4.68 11.97
N ASP A 153 0.01 3.82 12.70
CA ASP A 153 0.50 4.08 14.04
C ASP A 153 2.02 3.84 14.15
N GLY A 154 2.75 3.81 13.02
CA GLY A 154 4.20 3.74 12.95
C GLY A 154 4.75 2.51 12.25
N VAL A 155 5.95 2.07 12.65
CA VAL A 155 6.68 0.98 12.00
C VAL A 155 6.71 -0.26 12.88
N TYR A 156 6.61 -1.42 12.26
CA TYR A 156 6.76 -2.72 12.88
C TYR A 156 7.89 -3.50 12.24
N LYS A 157 8.58 -4.29 13.06
CA LYS A 157 9.60 -5.25 12.63
C LYS A 157 9.21 -6.64 13.09
N SER A 158 9.37 -7.61 12.21
CA SER A 158 9.36 -9.04 12.54
C SER A 158 10.77 -9.59 12.36
N GLU A 159 11.18 -10.50 13.24
CA GLU A 159 12.44 -11.25 13.16
C GLU A 159 12.19 -12.76 12.95
N ASP A 160 10.93 -13.15 12.73
CA ASP A 160 10.48 -14.53 12.55
C ASP A 160 9.61 -14.70 11.29
N ALA A 161 9.88 -13.88 10.28
CA ALA A 161 9.24 -13.91 8.96
C ALA A 161 7.73 -13.62 8.99
N GLY A 162 7.28 -12.78 9.92
CA GLY A 162 5.90 -12.30 10.05
C GLY A 162 5.04 -13.07 11.07
N LYS A 163 5.61 -13.92 11.93
CA LYS A 163 4.82 -14.64 12.94
C LYS A 163 4.54 -13.78 14.17
N SER A 164 5.48 -12.89 14.51
CA SER A 164 5.33 -11.87 15.54
C SER A 164 5.92 -10.55 15.08
N TRP A 165 5.37 -9.46 15.64
CA TRP A 165 5.78 -8.10 15.32
C TRP A 165 6.10 -7.32 16.59
N THR A 166 7.10 -6.46 16.49
CA THR A 166 7.46 -5.50 17.52
C THR A 166 7.31 -4.10 16.94
N HIS A 167 6.58 -3.24 17.65
CA HIS A 167 6.45 -1.82 17.30
C HIS A 167 7.79 -1.10 17.52
N MET A 168 8.31 -0.47 16.47
CA MET A 168 9.62 0.19 16.44
C MET A 168 9.53 1.72 16.49
N GLY A 169 8.37 2.29 16.83
CA GLY A 169 8.21 3.75 16.97
C GLY A 169 7.66 4.43 15.71
N LEU A 170 8.01 5.71 15.55
CA LEU A 170 7.49 6.61 14.50
C LEU A 170 5.96 6.79 14.51
N ARG A 171 5.32 6.74 15.68
CA ARG A 171 3.85 6.89 15.83
C ARG A 171 3.27 8.19 15.27
N GLY A 172 4.07 9.26 15.26
CA GLY A 172 3.66 10.54 14.67
C GLY A 172 3.54 10.49 13.14
N CYS A 173 4.13 9.48 12.50
CA CYS A 173 4.03 9.27 11.07
C CYS A 173 2.76 8.49 10.73
N GLN A 174 1.66 9.19 10.50
CA GLN A 174 0.36 8.59 10.21
C GLN A 174 0.23 8.07 8.77
N GLN A 175 0.97 8.62 7.81
CA GLN A 175 1.04 8.08 6.46
C GLN A 175 2.50 7.87 6.08
N MET A 176 2.81 6.63 5.71
CA MET A 176 4.15 6.16 5.46
C MET A 176 4.25 5.68 4.02
N GLY A 177 5.39 5.92 3.40
CA GLY A 177 5.66 5.45 2.06
C GLY A 177 6.53 4.21 2.06
N ARG A 178 7.44 4.16 1.08
CA ARG A 178 8.39 3.06 0.92
C ARG A 178 9.34 2.89 2.11
N ILE A 179 9.70 1.63 2.36
CA ILE A 179 10.80 1.20 3.21
C ILE A 179 11.94 0.72 2.30
N ALA A 180 13.16 1.17 2.56
CA ALA A 180 14.36 0.65 1.90
C ALA A 180 15.31 0.06 2.95
N ILE A 181 15.70 -1.20 2.74
CA ILE A 181 16.61 -1.93 3.62
C ILE A 181 17.96 -2.02 2.93
N HIS A 182 19.04 -1.74 3.66
CA HIS A 182 20.38 -1.87 3.12
C HIS A 182 20.68 -3.34 2.77
N ALA A 183 21.15 -3.61 1.56
CA ALA A 183 21.27 -4.97 1.01
C ALA A 183 22.12 -5.90 1.91
N ASN A 184 23.23 -5.40 2.42
CA ASN A 184 24.20 -6.16 3.20
C ASN A 184 24.09 -5.93 4.72
N ASP A 185 23.21 -5.05 5.17
CA ASP A 185 23.05 -4.72 6.59
C ASP A 185 21.56 -4.56 6.93
N PRO A 186 20.88 -5.61 7.41
CA PRO A 186 19.46 -5.55 7.74
C PRO A 186 19.15 -4.66 8.96
N GLN A 187 20.15 -4.12 9.66
CA GLN A 187 19.96 -3.15 10.75
C GLN A 187 19.85 -1.72 10.25
N THR A 188 20.38 -1.43 9.05
CA THR A 188 20.29 -0.12 8.41
C THR A 188 19.04 -0.05 7.52
N VAL A 189 18.06 0.74 7.95
CA VAL A 189 16.75 0.85 7.28
C VAL A 189 16.33 2.31 7.16
N PHE A 190 15.78 2.64 6.01
CA PHE A 190 15.19 3.93 5.70
C PHE A 190 13.68 3.79 5.58
N VAL A 191 12.96 4.69 6.24
CA VAL A 191 11.51 4.70 6.25
C VAL A 191 11.03 6.09 5.88
N SER A 192 10.27 6.16 4.78
CA SER A 192 9.71 7.42 4.29
C SER A 192 8.43 7.78 5.05
N CYS A 193 8.40 9.02 5.53
CA CYS A 193 7.28 9.57 6.28
C CYS A 193 6.67 10.77 5.55
N ILE A 194 5.41 10.63 5.17
CA ILE A 194 4.63 11.71 4.56
C ILE A 194 3.95 12.57 5.63
N GLY A 195 3.78 12.02 6.85
CA GLY A 195 3.07 12.65 7.98
C GLY A 195 1.56 12.72 7.75
N SER A 196 0.83 13.33 8.70
CA SER A 196 -0.63 13.35 8.65
C SER A 196 -1.14 14.07 7.39
N LEU A 197 -2.22 13.53 6.82
CA LEU A 197 -2.98 14.18 5.75
C LEU A 197 -3.46 15.58 6.16
N TRP A 198 -3.74 15.78 7.45
CA TRP A 198 -4.29 17.01 8.02
C TRP A 198 -3.23 17.92 8.63
N ASP A 199 -1.97 17.49 8.68
CA ASP A 199 -0.89 18.32 9.22
C ASP A 199 -0.68 19.54 8.35
N THR A 200 -0.52 20.68 9.00
CA THR A 200 -0.27 21.96 8.36
C THR A 200 1.23 22.20 8.22
N ALA A 201 1.63 23.34 7.65
CA ALA A 201 3.02 23.79 7.70
C ALA A 201 3.53 23.99 9.14
N GLU A 202 2.62 24.27 10.09
CA GLU A 202 2.96 24.60 11.48
C GLU A 202 3.01 23.35 12.36
N ASP A 203 2.36 22.25 11.95
CA ASP A 203 2.26 20.98 12.70
C ASP A 203 3.18 19.88 12.16
N ASN A 204 4.17 20.25 11.34
CA ASN A 204 5.05 19.29 10.67
C ASN A 204 6.24 18.85 11.54
N GLU A 205 5.95 18.05 12.57
CA GLU A 205 7.01 17.41 13.35
C GLU A 205 7.42 16.05 12.76
N SER A 206 6.49 15.33 12.11
CA SER A 206 6.70 13.95 11.71
C SER A 206 7.17 13.76 10.27
N ARG A 207 7.00 14.73 9.36
CA ARG A 207 7.35 14.50 7.94
C ARG A 207 8.86 14.42 7.73
N GLY A 208 9.28 13.56 6.79
CA GLY A 208 10.67 13.42 6.39
C GLY A 208 11.08 11.98 6.10
N LEU A 209 12.37 11.77 5.88
CA LEU A 209 12.97 10.43 5.80
C LEU A 209 13.64 10.10 7.12
N TYR A 210 13.34 8.94 7.67
CA TYR A 210 13.94 8.44 8.90
C TYR A 210 14.90 7.29 8.60
N ARG A 211 16.03 7.28 9.29
CA ARG A 211 17.04 6.22 9.21
C ARG A 211 17.27 5.62 10.59
N THR A 212 17.33 4.30 10.65
CA THR A 212 17.88 3.54 11.77
C THR A 212 19.14 2.81 11.31
N ILE A 213 20.08 2.56 12.23
CA ILE A 213 21.30 1.76 12.02
C ILE A 213 21.44 0.65 13.08
N ASP A 214 20.44 0.52 13.96
CA ASP A 214 20.40 -0.42 15.08
C ASP A 214 19.13 -1.27 15.04
N GLY A 215 18.55 -1.43 13.84
CA GLY A 215 17.39 -2.29 13.61
C GLY A 215 16.10 -1.81 14.25
N GLY A 216 15.92 -0.49 14.36
CA GLY A 216 14.72 0.15 14.89
C GLY A 216 14.78 0.57 16.35
N GLY A 217 15.93 0.39 17.02
CA GLY A 217 16.13 0.86 18.39
C GLY A 217 16.09 2.38 18.49
N THR A 218 16.73 3.06 17.54
CA THR A 218 16.73 4.51 17.43
C THR A 218 16.49 4.97 15.99
N TRP A 219 15.83 6.12 15.86
CA TRP A 219 15.51 6.74 14.58
C TRP A 219 16.07 8.15 14.50
N ARG A 220 16.72 8.46 13.38
CA ARG A 220 17.18 9.80 13.04
C ARG A 220 16.45 10.31 11.81
N LYS A 221 15.83 11.49 11.88
CA LYS A 221 15.34 12.19 10.68
C LYS A 221 16.55 12.66 9.88
N VAL A 222 16.74 12.13 8.68
CA VAL A 222 17.90 12.40 7.81
C VAL A 222 17.59 13.34 6.66
N LEU A 223 16.33 13.44 6.24
CA LEU A 223 15.88 14.39 5.22
C LEU A 223 14.58 15.06 5.67
N SER A 224 14.53 16.38 5.52
CA SER A 224 13.32 17.19 5.58
C SER A 224 13.29 18.07 4.33
N ALA A 225 12.25 17.93 3.51
CA ALA A 225 12.12 18.67 2.25
C ALA A 225 11.48 20.06 2.45
N GLY A 226 10.87 20.30 3.61
CA GLY A 226 10.20 21.56 3.94
C GLY A 226 9.16 21.35 5.03
N SER A 227 8.38 22.39 5.33
CA SER A 227 7.32 22.34 6.35
C SER A 227 6.00 21.75 5.85
N ARG A 228 5.78 21.69 4.54
CA ARG A 228 4.59 21.10 3.91
C ARG A 228 4.88 19.81 3.13
N ALA A 229 6.15 19.49 2.90
CA ALA A 229 6.55 18.26 2.23
C ALA A 229 6.99 17.15 3.18
N GLY A 230 6.53 15.94 2.90
CA GLY A 230 7.09 14.71 3.45
C GLY A 230 7.79 13.88 2.38
N VAL A 231 8.32 12.73 2.77
CA VAL A 231 9.02 11.82 1.85
C VAL A 231 8.12 10.62 1.61
N VAL A 232 7.92 10.24 0.35
CA VAL A 232 7.05 9.13 -0.08
C VAL A 232 7.84 7.96 -0.68
N GLU A 233 9.01 8.23 -1.24
CA GLU A 233 9.81 7.28 -1.98
C GLU A 233 11.27 7.36 -1.50
N VAL A 234 11.91 6.20 -1.38
CA VAL A 234 13.34 6.09 -1.10
C VAL A 234 13.88 4.85 -1.82
N VAL A 235 15.00 5.01 -2.52
CA VAL A 235 15.68 3.93 -3.24
C VAL A 235 17.18 3.99 -2.92
N ILE A 236 17.77 2.83 -2.70
CA ILE A 236 19.20 2.64 -2.43
C ILE A 236 19.81 2.02 -3.69
N ASN A 237 20.94 2.56 -4.16
CA ASN A 237 21.64 1.96 -5.28
C ASN A 237 22.19 0.58 -4.87
N PRO A 238 21.91 -0.49 -5.65
CA PRO A 238 22.33 -1.85 -5.30
C PRO A 238 23.85 -2.07 -5.36
N ASP A 239 24.57 -1.31 -6.20
CA ASP A 239 26.02 -1.42 -6.38
C ASP A 239 26.79 -0.50 -5.43
N ASP A 240 26.17 0.62 -5.03
CA ASP A 240 26.75 1.64 -4.16
C ASP A 240 25.75 2.05 -3.06
N PRO A 241 25.77 1.37 -1.89
CA PRO A 241 24.80 1.65 -0.83
C PRO A 241 24.90 3.04 -0.19
N ASP A 242 25.98 3.79 -0.43
CA ASP A 242 26.11 5.19 0.00
C ASP A 242 25.35 6.16 -0.92
N LEU A 243 25.00 5.71 -2.12
CA LEU A 243 24.21 6.46 -3.09
C LEU A 243 22.70 6.16 -2.93
N LEU A 244 21.95 7.16 -2.46
CA LEU A 244 20.51 7.06 -2.26
C LEU A 244 19.77 8.18 -2.96
N TYR A 245 18.51 7.91 -3.29
CA TYR A 245 17.59 8.92 -3.81
C TYR A 245 16.28 8.91 -3.01
N ALA A 246 15.69 10.08 -2.84
CA ALA A 246 14.44 10.25 -2.13
C ALA A 246 13.48 11.16 -2.93
N GLY A 247 12.21 10.79 -2.95
CA GLY A 247 11.13 11.57 -3.55
C GLY A 247 10.31 12.25 -2.46
N ALA A 248 10.33 13.59 -2.44
CA ALA A 248 9.51 14.38 -1.55
C ALA A 248 8.20 14.79 -2.23
N TRP A 249 7.14 14.85 -1.43
CA TRP A 249 5.81 15.24 -1.88
C TRP A 249 5.20 16.26 -0.91
N GLN A 250 4.96 17.47 -1.42
CA GLN A 250 4.15 18.48 -0.76
C GLN A 250 2.66 18.19 -0.96
N ARG A 251 1.95 18.01 0.15
CA ARG A 251 0.50 17.88 0.15
C ARG A 251 -0.11 18.47 1.42
N GLU A 252 -1.32 18.99 1.30
CA GLU A 252 -2.05 19.52 2.44
C GLU A 252 -3.55 19.37 2.23
N ARG A 253 -4.25 18.84 3.24
CA ARG A 253 -5.71 18.77 3.25
C ARG A 253 -6.30 19.75 4.25
N ARG A 254 -7.30 20.50 3.78
CA ARG A 254 -8.23 21.28 4.61
C ARG A 254 -9.65 20.81 4.35
N ASP A 255 -10.59 21.24 5.19
CA ASP A 255 -12.01 20.94 5.00
C ASP A 255 -12.53 21.49 3.66
N TRP A 256 -11.95 22.60 3.19
CA TRP A 256 -12.37 23.33 1.99
C TRP A 256 -11.37 23.27 0.83
N SER A 257 -10.19 22.69 1.00
CA SER A 257 -9.16 22.67 -0.05
C SER A 257 -8.26 21.45 0.01
N TRP A 258 -7.65 21.15 -1.14
CA TRP A 258 -6.62 20.13 -1.30
C TRP A 258 -5.48 20.69 -2.12
N LEU A 259 -4.26 20.57 -1.59
CA LEU A 259 -3.02 20.86 -2.29
C LEU A 259 -2.29 19.54 -2.53
N SER A 260 -1.98 19.27 -3.79
CA SER A 260 -1.25 18.07 -4.22
C SER A 260 0.14 18.37 -4.78
N THR A 261 0.43 19.65 -4.99
CA THR A 261 1.65 20.15 -5.62
C THR A 261 2.16 21.35 -4.86
N GLY A 262 3.46 21.61 -5.00
CA GLY A 262 4.09 22.81 -4.46
C GLY A 262 5.62 22.77 -4.59
N PRO A 263 6.29 23.84 -4.17
CA PRO A 263 7.72 24.02 -4.41
C PRO A 263 8.60 23.10 -3.54
N GLU A 264 8.07 22.54 -2.45
CA GLU A 264 8.81 21.68 -1.53
C GLU A 264 8.85 20.21 -1.99
N SER A 265 8.05 19.83 -3.00
CA SER A 265 8.21 18.55 -3.69
C SER A 265 9.52 18.51 -4.48
N GLY A 266 10.06 17.32 -4.72
CA GLY A 266 11.24 17.17 -5.57
C GLY A 266 12.05 15.90 -5.32
N VAL A 267 13.12 15.76 -6.10
CA VAL A 267 14.08 14.65 -6.01
C VAL A 267 15.29 15.09 -5.21
N PHE A 268 15.72 14.25 -4.28
CA PHE A 268 16.90 14.46 -3.46
C PHE A 268 17.88 13.30 -3.64
N ARG A 269 19.17 13.57 -3.52
CA ARG A 269 20.25 12.58 -3.59
C ARG A 269 21.15 12.68 -2.38
N SER A 270 21.59 11.53 -1.87
CA SER A 270 22.66 11.40 -0.90
C SER A 270 23.79 10.57 -1.49
N ILE A 271 25.04 10.91 -1.16
CA ILE A 271 26.26 10.20 -1.58
C ILE A 271 27.09 9.71 -0.39
N ASP A 272 26.51 9.74 0.81
CA ASP A 272 27.16 9.42 2.09
C ASP A 272 26.25 8.55 2.99
N GLY A 273 25.45 7.68 2.38
CA GLY A 273 24.61 6.73 3.10
C GLY A 273 23.40 7.40 3.79
N GLY A 274 22.91 8.52 3.26
CA GLY A 274 21.82 9.30 3.84
C GLY A 274 22.26 10.16 5.02
N GLY A 275 23.53 10.55 5.08
CA GLY A 275 24.06 11.52 6.04
C GLY A 275 23.65 12.95 5.68
N THR A 276 23.85 13.32 4.43
CA THR A 276 23.50 14.60 3.81
C THR A 276 22.74 14.39 2.51
N TRP A 277 21.93 15.39 2.13
CA TRP A 277 21.03 15.30 0.98
C TRP A 277 21.06 16.59 0.17
N ASP A 278 21.28 16.46 -1.13
CA ASP A 278 21.22 17.53 -2.12
C ASP A 278 19.90 17.46 -2.89
N ARG A 279 19.22 18.60 -3.05
CA ARG A 279 18.05 18.70 -3.94
C ARG A 279 18.53 18.76 -5.39
N LEU A 280 18.02 17.87 -6.23
CA LEU A 280 18.33 17.84 -7.66
C LEU A 280 17.39 18.79 -8.43
N SER A 281 17.94 19.50 -9.40
CA SER A 281 17.18 20.46 -10.22
C SER A 281 17.60 20.50 -11.69
N ASN A 282 18.79 20.00 -12.04
CA ASN A 282 19.31 20.06 -13.40
C ASN A 282 18.51 19.15 -14.34
N GLY A 283 17.66 19.75 -15.18
CA GLY A 283 16.78 19.03 -16.11
C GLY A 283 15.46 18.54 -15.52
N LEU A 284 15.27 18.70 -14.20
CA LEU A 284 13.99 18.44 -13.52
C LEU A 284 13.11 19.72 -13.54
N PRO A 285 11.79 19.61 -13.30
CA PRO A 285 10.90 20.76 -13.29
C PRO A 285 11.30 21.81 -12.25
N ALA A 286 11.23 23.08 -12.65
CA ALA A 286 11.49 24.22 -11.76
C ALA A 286 10.22 24.75 -11.06
N GLY A 287 9.03 24.34 -11.53
CA GLY A 287 7.74 24.76 -10.99
C GLY A 287 7.26 23.93 -9.80
N ASP A 288 5.99 24.15 -9.45
CA ASP A 288 5.32 23.40 -8.38
C ASP A 288 5.06 21.96 -8.85
N THR A 289 5.77 21.01 -8.24
CA THR A 289 5.64 19.58 -8.51
C THR A 289 4.87 18.87 -7.40
N GLY A 290 4.38 17.67 -7.67
CA GLY A 290 3.63 16.84 -6.73
C GLY A 290 4.36 15.56 -6.38
N ARG A 291 3.63 14.45 -6.32
CA ARG A 291 4.18 13.16 -5.89
C ARG A 291 5.30 12.70 -6.82
N VAL A 292 6.44 12.32 -6.22
CA VAL A 292 7.61 11.81 -6.93
C VAL A 292 7.75 10.31 -6.72
N GLY A 293 7.88 9.56 -7.82
CA GLY A 293 8.28 8.15 -7.83
C GLY A 293 9.68 7.98 -8.41
N LEU A 294 10.42 6.98 -7.94
CA LEU A 294 11.81 6.73 -8.33
C LEU A 294 12.04 5.23 -8.56
N SER A 295 12.90 4.92 -9.53
CA SER A 295 13.43 3.57 -9.73
C SER A 295 14.86 3.64 -10.24
N ILE A 296 15.75 2.87 -9.62
CA ILE A 296 17.10 2.62 -10.13
C ILE A 296 17.04 1.37 -11.01
N CYS A 297 17.69 1.39 -12.16
CA CYS A 297 17.85 0.20 -13.00
C CYS A 297 18.95 -0.69 -12.44
N ARG A 298 18.65 -1.93 -12.09
CA ARG A 298 19.65 -2.81 -11.46
C ARG A 298 20.77 -3.23 -12.43
N SER A 299 20.42 -3.46 -13.69
CA SER A 299 21.38 -3.76 -14.76
C SER A 299 22.34 -2.61 -15.07
N GLN A 300 21.95 -1.37 -14.76
CA GLN A 300 22.75 -0.17 -14.98
C GLN A 300 22.42 0.88 -13.90
N SER A 301 23.11 0.79 -12.76
CA SER A 301 22.75 1.57 -11.55
C SER A 301 23.05 3.08 -11.63
N ASP A 302 23.75 3.52 -12.69
CA ASP A 302 23.90 4.93 -13.06
C ASP A 302 22.61 5.51 -13.69
N THR A 303 21.70 4.64 -14.13
CA THR A 303 20.42 4.99 -14.74
C THR A 303 19.31 4.98 -13.70
N ILE A 304 18.66 6.13 -13.53
CA ILE A 304 17.54 6.31 -12.61
C ILE A 304 16.38 6.96 -13.37
N TYR A 305 15.19 6.40 -13.18
CA TYR A 305 13.94 6.98 -13.64
C TYR A 305 13.24 7.72 -12.50
N ALA A 306 12.65 8.87 -12.83
CA ALA A 306 11.75 9.61 -11.96
C ALA A 306 10.42 9.86 -12.68
N VAL A 307 9.33 9.77 -11.93
CA VAL A 307 8.00 10.16 -12.40
C VAL A 307 7.46 11.27 -11.50
N THR A 308 7.00 12.37 -12.09
CA THR A 308 6.57 13.57 -11.34
C THR A 308 5.15 14.01 -11.69
N GLU A 309 4.45 14.59 -10.73
CA GLU A 309 3.14 15.26 -10.89
C GLU A 309 3.35 16.78 -10.96
N GLY A 310 2.42 17.53 -11.54
CA GLY A 310 2.39 18.99 -11.48
C GLY A 310 2.90 19.67 -12.74
N ASP A 311 3.36 20.92 -12.60
CA ASP A 311 3.87 21.70 -13.73
C ASP A 311 5.21 21.12 -14.20
N GLY A 312 5.28 20.68 -15.46
CA GLY A 312 6.36 19.85 -15.96
C GLY A 312 6.30 18.40 -15.45
N GLY A 313 5.14 17.87 -15.09
CA GLY A 313 4.97 16.44 -14.79
C GLY A 313 5.32 15.55 -15.99
N GLY A 314 5.94 14.40 -15.73
CA GLY A 314 6.33 13.46 -16.78
C GLY A 314 7.26 12.36 -16.28
N ILE A 315 7.83 11.62 -17.24
CA ILE A 315 8.91 10.65 -17.02
C ILE A 315 10.24 11.29 -17.35
N TYR A 316 11.15 11.18 -16.38
CA TYR A 316 12.51 11.69 -16.45
C TYR A 316 13.50 10.54 -16.30
N ARG A 317 14.65 10.67 -16.98
CA ARG A 317 15.78 9.75 -16.83
C ARG A 317 17.06 10.53 -16.59
N THR A 318 17.92 9.99 -15.75
CA THR A 318 19.33 10.35 -15.66
C THR A 318 20.15 9.12 -15.96
N ASN A 319 21.31 9.31 -16.61
CA ASN A 319 22.32 8.27 -16.87
C ASN A 319 23.66 8.61 -16.21
N ASP A 320 23.68 9.62 -15.33
CA ASP A 320 24.88 10.16 -14.67
C ASP A 320 24.66 10.29 -13.15
N ARG A 321 23.91 9.36 -12.56
CA ARG A 321 23.62 9.32 -11.11
C ARG A 321 22.91 10.59 -10.62
N GLY A 322 22.09 11.22 -11.45
CA GLY A 322 21.33 12.42 -11.11
C GLY A 322 22.13 13.72 -11.22
N GLY A 323 23.23 13.74 -11.98
CA GLY A 323 23.94 14.96 -12.35
C GLY A 323 23.13 15.84 -13.33
N SER A 324 22.44 15.19 -14.27
CA SER A 324 21.52 15.80 -15.22
C SER A 324 20.35 14.85 -15.51
N TRP A 325 19.17 15.44 -15.70
CA TRP A 325 17.95 14.72 -16.03
C TRP A 325 17.44 15.14 -17.40
N GLU A 326 16.84 14.20 -18.11
CA GLU A 326 16.18 14.38 -19.40
C GLU A 326 14.69 14.07 -19.24
N LEU A 327 13.82 14.96 -19.72
CA LEU A 327 12.39 14.71 -19.85
C LEU A 327 12.15 13.86 -21.10
N LEU A 328 11.60 12.67 -20.91
CA LEU A 328 11.38 11.69 -21.98
C LEU A 328 9.95 11.75 -22.51
N ASN A 329 8.98 11.90 -21.61
CA ASN A 329 7.57 11.83 -21.95
C ASN A 329 6.71 12.65 -20.99
N THR A 330 5.73 13.39 -21.52
CA THR A 330 4.79 14.23 -20.75
C THR A 330 3.37 13.68 -20.70
N GLU A 331 3.06 12.64 -21.47
CA GLU A 331 1.74 12.00 -21.50
C GLU A 331 1.56 11.02 -20.34
N VAL A 332 2.68 10.44 -19.86
CA VAL A 332 2.72 9.55 -18.71
C VAL A 332 3.43 10.27 -17.55
N GLY A 333 2.76 10.32 -16.39
CA GLY A 333 3.24 11.04 -15.22
C GLY A 333 2.68 10.49 -13.91
N SER A 334 3.06 11.13 -12.81
CA SER A 334 2.61 10.77 -11.46
C SER A 334 1.33 11.51 -11.11
N SER A 335 0.68 11.09 -10.04
CA SER A 335 -0.49 11.72 -9.44
C SER A 335 -0.50 11.52 -7.92
N HIS A 336 -1.32 12.26 -7.19
CA HIS A 336 -1.58 11.98 -5.77
C HIS A 336 -2.00 10.54 -5.45
N TRP A 337 -2.54 9.82 -6.44
CA TRP A 337 -3.08 8.47 -6.25
C TRP A 337 -2.14 7.37 -6.72
N TYR A 338 -1.39 7.63 -7.80
CA TYR A 338 -0.39 6.72 -8.38
C TYR A 338 0.92 7.45 -8.54
N GLY A 339 2.04 6.84 -8.20
CA GLY A 339 3.34 7.49 -8.37
C GLY A 339 4.50 6.53 -8.36
N GLN A 340 4.32 5.31 -8.88
CA GLN A 340 5.40 4.34 -8.95
C GLN A 340 5.85 4.16 -10.40
N VAL A 341 7.17 4.26 -10.59
CA VAL A 341 7.88 3.79 -11.77
C VAL A 341 8.73 2.58 -11.37
N ARG A 342 8.93 1.63 -12.29
CA ARG A 342 9.80 0.47 -12.11
C ARG A 342 10.61 0.25 -13.37
N CYS A 343 11.92 0.30 -13.24
CA CYS A 343 12.84 -0.17 -14.25
C CYS A 343 12.96 -1.69 -14.17
N ASP A 344 12.97 -2.37 -15.31
CA ASP A 344 13.24 -3.80 -15.35
C ASP A 344 14.66 -4.08 -14.81
N PRO A 345 14.84 -5.06 -13.90
CA PRO A 345 16.15 -5.39 -13.36
C PRO A 345 17.19 -5.78 -14.40
N ASN A 346 16.77 -6.32 -15.56
CA ASN A 346 17.66 -6.87 -16.58
C ASN A 346 17.73 -6.03 -17.86
N ASP A 347 16.84 -5.03 -18.02
CA ASP A 347 16.79 -4.18 -19.21
C ASP A 347 16.47 -2.72 -18.85
N PRO A 348 17.43 -1.78 -18.93
CA PRO A 348 17.19 -0.38 -18.57
C PRO A 348 16.25 0.36 -19.53
N GLU A 349 15.97 -0.20 -20.72
CA GLU A 349 15.03 0.38 -21.69
C GLU A 349 13.59 -0.06 -21.42
N ARG A 350 13.39 -1.14 -20.64
CA ARG A 350 12.07 -1.60 -20.22
C ARG A 350 11.65 -0.93 -18.92
N VAL A 351 10.61 -0.10 -19.00
CA VAL A 351 10.13 0.70 -17.87
C VAL A 351 8.62 0.61 -17.74
N TYR A 352 8.16 0.42 -16.50
CA TYR A 352 6.76 0.37 -16.16
C TYR A 352 6.35 1.59 -15.34
N VAL A 353 5.21 2.18 -15.67
CA VAL A 353 4.60 3.26 -14.88
C VAL A 353 3.23 2.82 -14.42
N LEU A 354 3.02 2.82 -13.10
CA LEU A 354 1.78 2.40 -12.49
C LEU A 354 0.82 3.58 -12.42
N SER A 355 -0.36 3.41 -12.99
CA SER A 355 -1.46 4.38 -12.98
C SER A 355 -2.81 3.65 -13.02
N THR A 356 -3.90 4.32 -13.38
CA THR A 356 -5.14 3.62 -13.73
C THR A 356 -4.90 2.62 -14.87
N GLN A 357 -4.07 3.00 -15.85
CA GLN A 357 -3.55 2.08 -16.86
C GLN A 357 -2.17 1.56 -16.44
N PHE A 358 -1.80 0.37 -16.94
CA PHE A 358 -0.46 -0.18 -16.81
C PHE A 358 0.36 0.20 -18.03
N TYR A 359 1.22 1.21 -17.89
CA TYR A 359 2.08 1.68 -18.96
C TYR A 359 3.37 0.88 -18.99
N VAL A 360 3.77 0.42 -20.17
CA VAL A 360 5.08 -0.20 -20.41
C VAL A 360 5.76 0.48 -21.59
N SER A 361 7.04 0.78 -21.41
CA SER A 361 7.98 1.27 -22.41
C SER A 361 9.01 0.18 -22.69
N GLU A 362 9.49 0.11 -23.93
CA GLU A 362 10.63 -0.73 -24.36
C GLU A 362 11.74 0.13 -24.99
N ASP A 363 11.63 1.46 -24.95
CA ASP A 363 12.55 2.44 -25.52
C ASP A 363 13.01 3.48 -24.47
N GLY A 364 13.11 3.04 -23.22
CA GLY A 364 13.68 3.85 -22.15
C GLY A 364 12.81 5.02 -21.72
N GLY A 365 11.49 4.93 -21.91
CA GLY A 365 10.48 5.88 -21.45
C GLY A 365 10.10 6.94 -22.49
N GLU A 366 10.53 6.81 -23.74
CA GLU A 366 10.14 7.73 -24.82
C GLU A 366 8.69 7.47 -25.24
N THR A 367 8.30 6.20 -25.42
CA THR A 367 6.94 5.81 -25.79
C THR A 367 6.36 4.75 -24.85
N PHE A 368 5.03 4.78 -24.69
CA PHE A 368 4.33 3.85 -23.80
C PHE A 368 3.13 3.19 -24.48
N ARG A 369 2.96 1.90 -24.22
CA ARG A 369 1.76 1.12 -24.56
C ARG A 369 1.06 0.62 -23.30
N THR A 370 -0.22 0.28 -23.43
CA THR A 370 -1.09 -0.16 -22.31
C THR A 370 -1.77 -1.51 -22.57
N ASP A 371 -1.33 -2.22 -23.60
CA ASP A 371 -1.93 -3.46 -24.09
C ASP A 371 -1.30 -4.74 -23.51
N LEU A 372 -0.34 -4.60 -22.58
CA LEU A 372 0.34 -5.72 -21.96
C LEU A 372 -0.59 -6.56 -21.07
N LEU A 373 -1.58 -5.94 -20.42
CA LEU A 373 -2.51 -6.62 -19.53
C LEU A 373 -3.80 -7.05 -20.26
N GLY A 374 -4.26 -8.26 -19.95
CA GLY A 374 -5.56 -8.76 -20.42
C GLY A 374 -6.74 -8.12 -19.67
N ARG A 375 -7.94 -8.21 -20.25
CA ARG A 375 -9.19 -7.64 -19.68
C ARG A 375 -9.61 -8.22 -18.32
N SER A 376 -9.01 -9.32 -17.89
CA SER A 376 -9.27 -9.95 -16.59
C SER A 376 -8.49 -9.29 -15.45
N VAL A 377 -7.48 -8.47 -15.75
CA VAL A 377 -6.72 -7.74 -14.74
C VAL A 377 -7.44 -6.44 -14.40
N HIS A 378 -7.65 -6.20 -13.12
CA HIS A 378 -8.24 -4.95 -12.66
C HIS A 378 -7.29 -3.76 -12.92
N VAL A 379 -7.86 -2.59 -13.18
CA VAL A 379 -7.16 -1.31 -13.33
C VAL A 379 -6.65 -0.78 -11.98
N ASP A 380 -6.07 0.42 -11.96
CA ASP A 380 -5.63 1.12 -10.74
C ASP A 380 -4.46 0.40 -10.05
N HIS A 381 -3.29 0.46 -10.71
CA HIS A 381 -2.08 -0.26 -10.35
C HIS A 381 -1.28 0.54 -9.31
N HIS A 382 -0.91 -0.13 -8.22
CA HIS A 382 -0.31 0.53 -7.05
C HIS A 382 1.04 -0.04 -6.64
N ALA A 383 1.29 -1.32 -6.91
CA ALA A 383 2.53 -2.00 -6.58
C ALA A 383 2.94 -2.94 -7.71
N LEU A 384 4.24 -2.97 -8.01
CA LEU A 384 4.82 -3.92 -8.96
C LEU A 384 6.18 -4.37 -8.43
N TRP A 385 6.35 -5.69 -8.41
CA TRP A 385 7.63 -6.36 -8.27
C TRP A 385 7.95 -7.10 -9.56
N ILE A 386 9.22 -7.05 -9.96
CA ILE A 386 9.77 -7.68 -11.17
C ILE A 386 10.90 -8.58 -10.68
N ASP A 387 10.89 -9.85 -11.07
CA ASP A 387 11.91 -10.80 -10.65
C ASP A 387 13.27 -10.42 -11.24
N PRO A 388 14.30 -10.18 -10.39
CA PRO A 388 15.64 -9.90 -10.88
C PRO A 388 16.25 -11.04 -11.69
N ALA A 389 15.80 -12.29 -11.49
CA ALA A 389 16.28 -13.44 -12.24
C ALA A 389 15.48 -13.69 -13.53
N ASP A 390 14.28 -13.10 -13.67
CA ASP A 390 13.39 -13.31 -14.80
C ASP A 390 12.46 -12.10 -15.04
N SER A 391 12.76 -11.29 -16.05
CA SER A 391 11.97 -10.11 -16.43
C SER A 391 10.51 -10.41 -16.81
N ASP A 392 10.18 -11.67 -17.12
CA ASP A 392 8.83 -12.08 -17.43
C ASP A 392 8.06 -12.48 -16.16
N HIS A 393 8.70 -12.65 -15.00
CA HIS A 393 8.04 -12.92 -13.73
C HIS A 393 7.76 -11.62 -12.94
N LEU A 394 6.47 -11.30 -12.79
CA LEU A 394 5.92 -10.05 -12.31
C LEU A 394 4.86 -10.36 -11.26
N VAL A 395 4.90 -9.62 -10.15
CA VAL A 395 3.83 -9.61 -9.16
C VAL A 395 3.24 -8.20 -9.12
N LEU A 396 2.00 -8.09 -9.56
CA LEU A 396 1.27 -6.84 -9.74
C LEU A 396 0.16 -6.71 -8.70
N GLY A 397 0.16 -5.60 -7.98
CA GLY A 397 -0.87 -5.21 -7.01
C GLY A 397 -1.71 -4.04 -7.51
N ASN A 398 -3.03 -4.17 -7.42
CA ASN A 398 -3.99 -3.13 -7.82
C ASN A 398 -5.23 -3.15 -6.90
N ASP A 399 -6.26 -2.36 -7.24
CA ASP A 399 -7.55 -2.32 -6.49
C ASP A 399 -8.35 -3.63 -6.52
N GLY A 400 -8.03 -4.53 -7.45
CA GLY A 400 -8.62 -5.85 -7.59
C GLY A 400 -7.93 -6.95 -6.79
N GLY A 401 -6.68 -6.74 -6.35
CA GLY A 401 -5.87 -7.74 -5.64
C GLY A 401 -4.47 -7.92 -6.23
N VAL A 402 -3.95 -9.14 -6.12
CA VAL A 402 -2.61 -9.53 -6.58
C VAL A 402 -2.73 -10.38 -7.85
N TYR A 403 -1.86 -10.12 -8.82
CA TYR A 403 -1.80 -10.76 -10.14
C TYR A 403 -0.36 -11.19 -10.42
N PHE A 404 -0.18 -12.37 -11.02
CA PHE A 404 1.12 -13.01 -11.26
C PHE A 404 1.33 -13.28 -12.73
N SER A 405 2.37 -12.78 -13.37
CA SER A 405 2.71 -13.24 -14.72
C SER A 405 3.24 -14.68 -14.71
N ASN A 406 3.14 -15.38 -15.84
CA ASN A 406 3.48 -16.82 -15.95
C ASN A 406 4.81 -17.06 -16.64
#